data_AF-A0A091TSL1-F1
#
_entry.id   AF-A0A091TSL1-F1
#
_cell.length_a   1.000
_cell.length_b   1.000
_cell.length_c   1.000
_cell.angle_alpha   90.00
_cell.angle_beta   90.00
_cell.angle_gamma   90.00
#
_symmetry.space_group_name_H-M   'P 1'
#
loop_
_entity.id
_entity.type
_entity.pdbx_description
1 polymer ?
#
loop_
_entity_poly.entity_id
_entity_poly.type
_entity_poly.pdbx_seq_one_letter_code
_entity_poly.pdbx_strand_id
1 'polypeptide(L)'
;LESGTKLWHLVKNHDHMDQREGDRGSKMVSEIYLTRLLATKGTLQKFVDDLFETIFSTAHRGSALPLAIKYMFDFLDEQADKHQINDYDVRHTWKSNCLPLRFWVNVIKNPQFVFDIHKNSITDACLSVVAQTFMDSCSTSEHKLGKDSPSNKLLYAKDIPNYKSWVERYYADIAKMPAISDQDMSAYLAEQSRLHLSQFNSMSALHEIYSYITKYKDEV
;
A
#
# COMPACT_ATOMS: atom_id res chain seq x y z
N LEU A 1 -19.76 37.60 -17.17
CA LEU A 1 -18.59 37.64 -18.07
C LEU A 1 -17.81 36.35 -17.92
N GLU A 2 -18.26 35.30 -18.61
CA GLU A 2 -17.47 34.08 -18.83
C GLU A 2 -16.57 34.36 -20.03
N SER A 3 -15.33 34.80 -19.78
CA SER A 3 -14.35 34.90 -20.88
C SER A 3 -13.77 33.51 -21.11
N GLY A 4 -13.72 33.06 -22.37
CA GLY A 4 -13.05 31.84 -22.82
C GLY A 4 -11.53 31.85 -22.63
N THR A 5 -11.05 32.24 -21.44
CA THR A 5 -9.65 32.35 -21.07
C THR A 5 -9.24 31.09 -20.32
N LYS A 6 -8.36 30.29 -20.94
CA LYS A 6 -7.70 29.15 -20.27
C LYS A 6 -6.57 29.70 -19.38
N LEU A 7 -6.69 29.52 -18.06
CA LEU A 7 -5.63 29.87 -17.09
C LEU A 7 -4.48 28.84 -17.16
N TRP A 8 -3.24 29.32 -17.07
CA TRP A 8 -2.04 28.50 -17.00
C TRP A 8 -1.01 29.19 -16.09
N HIS A 9 -0.09 28.42 -15.52
CA HIS A 9 0.97 28.93 -14.64
C HIS A 9 2.35 28.73 -15.28
N LEU A 10 2.94 27.53 -15.14
CA LEU A 10 4.28 27.24 -15.69
C LEU A 10 4.24 26.59 -17.08
N VAL A 11 3.15 25.91 -17.43
CA VAL A 11 3.01 25.19 -18.70
C VAL A 11 1.74 25.65 -19.39
N LYS A 12 1.88 26.20 -20.60
CA LYS A 12 0.78 26.50 -21.49
C LYS A 12 0.68 25.37 -22.52
N ASN A 13 -0.31 24.48 -22.36
CA ASN A 13 -0.60 23.46 -23.36
C ASN A 13 -1.20 24.16 -24.59
N HIS A 14 -0.41 24.34 -25.65
CA HIS A 14 -0.93 24.82 -26.92
C HIS A 14 -1.79 23.72 -27.56
N ASP A 15 -3.01 24.06 -27.98
CA ASP A 15 -3.83 23.21 -28.83
C ASP A 15 -3.03 22.99 -30.14
N HIS A 16 -2.49 21.79 -30.34
CA HIS A 16 -1.52 21.46 -31.39
C HIS A 16 -2.09 21.71 -32.81
N MET A 17 -1.53 22.67 -33.55
CA MET A 17 -1.70 22.77 -35.02
C MET A 17 -0.39 22.76 -35.81
N ASP A 18 0.79 22.69 -35.20
CA ASP A 18 2.05 22.53 -35.96
C ASP A 18 3.02 21.56 -35.27
N GLN A 19 3.02 20.30 -35.69
CA GLN A 19 4.07 19.32 -35.39
C GLN A 19 4.96 19.14 -36.62
N ARG A 20 6.15 19.75 -36.62
CA ARG A 20 7.25 19.34 -37.51
C ARG A 20 8.62 19.15 -36.83
N GLU A 21 8.74 19.32 -35.50
CA GLU A 21 10.04 19.14 -34.80
C GLU A 21 9.98 18.26 -33.53
N GLY A 22 9.01 17.34 -33.44
CA GLY A 22 8.62 16.69 -32.18
C GLY A 22 9.51 15.59 -31.59
N ASP A 23 10.42 14.94 -32.34
CA ASP A 23 11.00 13.67 -31.85
C ASP A 23 12.33 13.80 -31.10
N ARG A 24 13.15 14.84 -31.38
CA ARG A 24 14.44 15.05 -30.69
C ARG A 24 14.33 15.87 -29.40
N GLY A 25 13.42 16.85 -29.35
CA GLY A 25 13.16 17.64 -28.15
C GLY A 25 12.50 16.83 -27.04
N SER A 26 11.56 15.95 -27.37
CA SER A 26 10.85 15.10 -26.39
C SER A 26 11.78 14.11 -25.67
N LYS A 27 12.77 13.55 -26.37
CA LYS A 27 13.72 12.56 -25.80
C LYS A 27 14.75 13.19 -24.86
N MET A 28 15.37 14.31 -25.25
CA MET A 28 16.32 15.05 -24.37
C MET A 28 15.64 15.57 -23.09
N VAL A 29 14.40 16.05 -23.23
CA VAL A 29 13.59 16.52 -22.10
C VAL A 29 13.27 15.37 -21.14
N SER A 30 12.96 14.17 -21.66
CA SER A 30 12.74 12.96 -20.84
C SER A 30 13.98 12.48 -20.07
N GLU A 31 15.18 12.56 -20.66
CA GLU A 31 16.43 12.16 -19.99
C GLU A 31 16.83 13.14 -18.87
N ILE A 32 16.68 14.45 -19.07
CA ILE A 32 16.91 15.47 -18.03
C ILE A 32 15.94 15.27 -16.85
N TYR A 33 14.68 14.91 -17.14
CA TYR A 33 13.70 14.62 -16.09
C TYR A 33 14.04 13.34 -15.32
N LEU A 34 14.63 12.33 -15.97
CA LEU A 34 15.03 11.09 -15.29
C LEU A 34 16.11 11.35 -14.23
N THR A 35 17.13 12.16 -14.53
CA THR A 35 18.16 12.52 -13.53
C THR A 35 17.56 13.27 -12.34
N ARG A 36 16.57 14.14 -12.58
CA ARG A 36 15.85 14.85 -11.49
C ARG A 36 15.03 13.89 -10.64
N LEU A 37 14.32 12.94 -11.26
CA LEU A 37 13.60 11.88 -10.54
C LEU A 37 14.54 11.05 -9.66
N LEU A 38 15.71 10.67 -10.20
CA LEU A 38 16.73 9.93 -9.45
C LEU A 38 17.27 10.76 -8.28
N ALA A 39 17.50 12.05 -8.47
CA ALA A 39 17.94 12.94 -7.39
C ALA A 39 16.90 13.02 -6.26
N THR A 40 15.62 13.26 -6.60
CA THR A 40 14.53 13.28 -5.61
C THR A 40 14.38 11.93 -4.91
N LYS A 41 14.43 10.81 -5.65
CA LYS A 41 14.40 9.47 -5.07
C LYS A 41 15.56 9.26 -4.11
N GLY A 42 16.78 9.63 -4.51
CA GLY A 42 17.96 9.54 -3.66
C GLY A 42 17.82 10.31 -2.36
N THR A 43 17.26 11.53 -2.40
CA THR A 43 16.99 12.34 -1.20
C THR A 43 15.95 11.70 -0.28
N LEU A 44 14.89 11.10 -0.84
CA LEU A 44 13.80 10.50 -0.06
C LEU A 44 14.07 9.05 0.36
N GLN A 45 15.12 8.42 -0.16
CA GLN A 45 15.40 6.99 -0.03
C GLN A 45 15.34 6.49 1.41
N LYS A 46 16.07 7.16 2.31
CA LYS A 46 16.13 6.76 3.72
C LYS A 46 14.75 6.74 4.39
N PHE A 47 13.88 7.70 4.08
CA PHE A 47 12.55 7.76 4.67
C PHE A 47 11.65 6.62 4.15
N VAL A 48 11.83 6.21 2.89
CA VAL A 48 11.12 5.06 2.32
C VAL A 48 11.63 3.75 2.95
N ASP A 49 12.95 3.62 3.10
CA ASP A 49 13.57 2.46 3.75
C ASP A 49 13.13 2.34 5.21
N ASP A 50 13.22 3.41 5.99
CA ASP A 50 12.81 3.45 7.39
C ASP A 50 11.32 3.06 7.54
N LEU A 51 10.45 3.51 6.62
CA LEU A 51 9.03 3.16 6.62
C LEU A 51 8.81 1.67 6.32
N PHE A 52 9.42 1.15 5.26
CA PHE A 52 9.23 -0.24 4.83
C PHE A 52 9.81 -1.21 5.85
N GLU A 53 11.00 -0.92 6.39
CA GLU A 53 11.62 -1.71 7.44
C GLU A 53 10.76 -1.73 8.71
N THR A 54 10.17 -0.60 9.09
CA THR A 54 9.27 -0.53 10.25
C THR A 54 8.00 -1.36 10.03
N ILE A 55 7.41 -1.29 8.84
CA ILE A 55 6.19 -2.06 8.50
C ILE A 55 6.48 -3.56 8.48
N PHE A 56 7.62 -3.99 7.93
CA PHE A 56 8.02 -5.39 7.80
C PHE A 56 8.99 -5.85 8.92
N SER A 57 8.80 -5.34 10.14
CA SER A 57 9.55 -5.76 11.33
C SER A 57 8.65 -6.51 12.31
N THR A 58 9.18 -7.57 12.92
CA THR A 58 8.54 -8.32 14.02
C THR A 58 8.87 -7.75 15.40
N ALA A 59 9.91 -6.91 15.49
CA ALA A 59 10.33 -6.22 16.70
C ALA A 59 11.02 -4.91 16.34
N HIS A 60 10.26 -3.81 16.32
CA HIS A 60 10.80 -2.47 16.08
C HIS A 60 10.91 -1.70 17.39
N ARG A 61 12.13 -1.31 17.77
CA ARG A 61 12.43 -0.49 18.98
C ARG A 61 11.83 -1.07 20.28
N GLY A 62 11.86 -2.39 20.43
CA GLY A 62 11.35 -3.08 21.62
C GLY A 62 9.82 -3.25 21.68
N SER A 63 9.08 -2.81 20.66
CA SER A 63 7.66 -3.10 20.54
C SER A 63 7.44 -4.48 19.92
N ALA A 64 6.55 -5.27 20.50
CA ALA A 64 6.14 -6.57 19.95
C ALA A 64 5.25 -6.39 18.70
N LEU A 65 5.25 -7.39 17.82
CA LEU A 65 4.34 -7.48 16.69
C LEU A 65 2.86 -7.37 17.17
N PRO A 66 1.99 -6.62 16.46
CA PRO A 66 0.55 -6.59 16.75
C PRO A 66 -0.09 -7.98 16.76
N LEU A 67 -0.84 -8.30 17.82
CA LEU A 67 -1.51 -9.60 18.00
C LEU A 67 -2.39 -9.98 16.82
N ALA A 68 -3.14 -9.01 16.27
CA ALA A 68 -4.01 -9.22 15.13
C ALA A 68 -3.28 -9.73 13.87
N ILE A 69 -2.02 -9.33 13.65
CA ILE A 69 -1.24 -9.79 12.50
C ILE A 69 -0.87 -11.26 12.67
N LYS A 70 -0.31 -11.62 13.83
CA LYS A 70 0.06 -13.01 14.13
C LYS A 70 -1.16 -13.93 14.06
N TYR A 71 -2.25 -13.56 14.75
CA TYR A 71 -3.47 -14.37 14.78
C TYR A 71 -4.09 -14.56 13.39
N MET A 72 -4.15 -13.50 12.58
CA MET A 72 -4.66 -13.59 11.20
C MET A 72 -3.75 -14.42 10.29
N PHE A 73 -2.43 -14.30 10.42
CA PHE A 73 -1.49 -15.06 9.58
C PHE A 73 -1.48 -16.54 9.93
N ASP A 74 -1.58 -16.88 11.23
CA ASP A 74 -1.77 -18.26 11.67
C ASP A 74 -3.08 -18.84 11.13
N PHE A 75 -4.18 -18.07 11.19
CA PHE A 75 -5.45 -18.47 10.58
C PHE A 75 -5.29 -18.79 9.08
N LEU A 76 -4.59 -17.94 8.32
CA LEU A 76 -4.35 -18.18 6.88
C LEU A 76 -3.50 -19.44 6.64
N ASP A 77 -2.49 -19.67 7.49
CA ASP A 77 -1.66 -20.88 7.41
C ASP A 77 -2.48 -22.14 7.73
N GLU A 78 -3.33 -22.10 8.76
CA GLU A 78 -4.25 -23.19 9.09
C GLU A 78 -5.26 -23.47 7.99
N GLN A 79 -5.80 -22.42 7.33
CA GLN A 79 -6.70 -22.61 6.19
C GLN A 79 -5.96 -23.29 5.03
N ALA A 80 -4.73 -22.89 4.75
CA ALA A 80 -3.92 -23.54 3.73
C ALA A 80 -3.63 -25.01 4.09
N ASP A 81 -3.33 -25.32 5.37
CA ASP A 81 -3.13 -26.70 5.85
C ASP A 81 -4.39 -27.55 5.70
N LYS A 82 -5.57 -27.03 6.11
CA LYS A 82 -6.86 -27.69 5.97
C LYS A 82 -7.18 -28.07 4.53
N HIS A 83 -6.71 -27.27 3.57
CA HIS A 83 -6.88 -27.49 2.14
C HIS A 83 -5.67 -28.16 1.47
N GLN A 84 -4.68 -28.65 2.24
CA GLN A 84 -3.47 -29.32 1.74
C GLN A 84 -2.64 -28.47 0.76
N ILE A 85 -2.66 -27.15 0.94
CA ILE A 85 -1.91 -26.20 0.13
C ILE A 85 -0.51 -26.03 0.73
N ASN A 86 0.44 -26.80 0.20
CA ASN A 86 1.84 -26.76 0.64
C ASN A 86 2.68 -25.73 -0.13
N ASP A 87 2.11 -25.07 -1.14
CA ASP A 87 2.78 -24.04 -1.93
C ASP A 87 2.94 -22.76 -1.08
N TYR A 88 4.20 -22.37 -0.86
CA TYR A 88 4.57 -21.17 -0.13
C TYR A 88 4.04 -19.90 -0.82
N ASP A 89 4.04 -19.86 -2.15
CA ASP A 89 3.66 -18.66 -2.91
C ASP A 89 2.18 -18.32 -2.70
N VAL A 90 1.34 -19.33 -2.51
CA VAL A 90 -0.09 -19.14 -2.22
C VAL A 90 -0.26 -18.47 -0.85
N ARG A 91 0.41 -18.98 0.19
CA ARG A 91 0.35 -18.42 1.55
C ARG A 91 0.93 -17.01 1.60
N HIS A 92 2.06 -16.78 0.94
CA HIS A 92 2.67 -15.45 0.76
C HIS A 92 1.68 -14.49 0.10
N THR A 93 1.03 -14.93 -0.97
CA THR A 93 0.04 -14.13 -1.71
C THR A 93 -1.18 -13.81 -0.86
N TRP A 94 -1.68 -14.76 -0.07
CA TRP A 94 -2.80 -14.51 0.86
C TRP A 94 -2.44 -13.48 1.92
N LYS A 95 -1.27 -13.65 2.57
CA LYS A 95 -0.75 -12.70 3.57
C LYS A 95 -0.55 -11.31 2.97
N SER A 96 -0.05 -11.24 1.74
CA SER A 96 0.11 -9.97 1.01
C SER A 96 -1.23 -9.31 0.68
N ASN A 97 -2.18 -10.09 0.19
CA ASN A 97 -3.51 -9.62 -0.20
C ASN A 97 -4.40 -9.25 0.97
N CYS A 98 -4.16 -9.79 2.17
CA CYS A 98 -4.98 -9.50 3.34
C CYS A 98 -4.53 -8.23 4.07
N LEU A 99 -3.21 -7.98 4.17
CA LEU A 99 -2.67 -6.91 5.00
C LEU A 99 -1.96 -5.81 4.21
N PRO A 100 -0.75 -6.00 3.65
CA PRO A 100 -0.02 -4.88 3.04
C PRO A 100 -0.77 -4.26 1.85
N LEU A 101 -1.39 -5.06 1.00
CA LEU A 101 -2.08 -4.56 -0.20
C LEU A 101 -3.45 -3.93 0.08
N ARG A 102 -4.02 -4.12 1.27
CA ARG A 102 -5.33 -3.56 1.66
C ARG A 102 -5.19 -2.42 2.65
N PHE A 103 -4.43 -2.64 3.71
CA PHE A 103 -4.27 -1.68 4.79
C PHE A 103 -3.09 -0.75 4.51
N TRP A 104 -1.87 -1.27 4.39
CA TRP A 104 -0.67 -0.43 4.32
C TRP A 104 -0.58 0.41 3.06
N VAL A 105 -0.90 -0.14 1.89
CA VAL A 105 -0.99 0.65 0.64
C VAL A 105 -1.98 1.80 0.80
N ASN A 106 -3.12 1.57 1.46
CA ASN A 106 -4.12 2.61 1.67
C ASN A 106 -3.60 3.73 2.59
N VAL A 107 -2.94 3.37 3.70
CA VAL A 107 -2.34 4.34 4.64
C VAL A 107 -1.19 5.12 3.98
N ILE A 108 -0.31 4.46 3.23
CA ILE A 108 0.80 5.09 2.51
C ILE A 108 0.28 6.11 1.49
N LYS A 109 -0.78 5.75 0.75
CA LYS A 109 -1.40 6.66 -0.23
C LYS A 109 -2.21 7.77 0.43
N ASN A 110 -2.76 7.53 1.62
CA ASN A 110 -3.70 8.42 2.29
C ASN A 110 -3.26 8.75 3.73
N PRO A 111 -2.12 9.44 3.92
CA PRO A 111 -1.63 9.80 5.24
C PRO A 111 -2.59 10.73 6.01
N GLN A 112 -3.48 11.45 5.31
CA GLN A 112 -4.53 12.26 5.92
C GLN A 112 -5.59 11.45 6.69
N PHE A 113 -5.62 10.12 6.53
CA PHE A 113 -6.45 9.25 7.38
C PHE A 113 -5.86 9.04 8.78
N VAL A 114 -4.56 9.31 8.95
CA VAL A 114 -3.83 9.12 10.21
C VAL A 114 -3.46 10.46 10.84
N PHE A 115 -3.12 11.45 10.01
CA PHE A 115 -2.64 12.75 10.45
C PHE A 115 -3.55 13.88 9.96
N ASP A 116 -3.71 14.93 10.75
CA ASP A 116 -4.41 16.15 10.36
C ASP A 116 -3.54 16.99 9.39
N ILE A 117 -3.55 16.61 8.12
CA ILE A 117 -2.72 17.23 7.07
C ILE A 117 -3.51 17.38 5.76
N HIS A 118 -3.16 18.42 5.00
CA HIS A 118 -3.64 18.58 3.63
C HIS A 118 -2.71 17.89 2.63
N LYS A 119 -3.21 16.84 1.95
CA LYS A 119 -2.50 16.17 0.85
C LYS A 119 -2.80 16.86 -0.48
N ASN A 120 -1.81 17.58 -1.02
CA ASN A 120 -1.92 18.16 -2.36
C ASN A 120 -1.67 17.12 -3.47
N SER A 121 -2.00 17.47 -4.72
CA SER A 121 -1.92 16.57 -5.88
C SER A 121 -0.50 16.09 -6.21
N ILE A 122 0.53 16.89 -5.98
CA ILE A 122 1.92 16.51 -6.23
C ILE A 122 2.36 15.46 -5.20
N THR A 123 2.05 15.69 -3.92
CA THR A 123 2.31 14.73 -2.85
C THR A 123 1.57 13.41 -3.10
N ASP A 124 0.32 13.45 -3.54
CA ASP A 124 -0.45 12.25 -3.92
C ASP A 124 0.22 11.44 -5.04
N ALA A 125 0.72 12.12 -6.08
CA ALA A 125 1.45 11.47 -7.16
C ALA A 125 2.75 10.80 -6.66
N CYS A 126 3.52 11.48 -5.80
CA CYS A 126 4.74 10.92 -5.20
C CYS A 126 4.44 9.71 -4.30
N LEU A 127 3.43 9.81 -3.44
CA LEU A 127 3.03 8.69 -2.56
C LEU A 127 2.49 7.50 -3.36
N SER A 128 1.87 7.73 -4.52
CA SER A 128 1.45 6.66 -5.42
C SER A 128 2.64 5.88 -6.00
N VAL A 129 3.77 6.56 -6.28
CA VAL A 129 5.00 5.88 -6.69
C VAL A 129 5.55 5.02 -5.55
N VAL A 130 5.64 5.56 -4.33
CA VAL A 130 6.11 4.81 -3.14
C VAL A 130 5.19 3.61 -2.85
N ALA A 131 3.88 3.80 -2.91
CA ALA A 131 2.90 2.72 -2.72
C ALA A 131 3.04 1.65 -3.80
N GLN A 132 3.31 2.00 -5.06
CA GLN A 132 3.57 1.01 -6.10
C GLN A 132 4.83 0.20 -5.81
N THR A 133 5.92 0.85 -5.40
CA THR A 133 7.13 0.16 -4.96
C THR A 133 6.86 -0.79 -3.80
N PHE A 134 6.05 -0.38 -2.82
CA PHE A 134 5.62 -1.23 -1.71
C PHE A 134 4.84 -2.45 -2.21
N MET A 135 3.87 -2.27 -3.12
CA MET A 135 3.11 -3.37 -3.73
C MET A 135 4.02 -4.35 -4.49
N ASP A 136 4.97 -3.83 -5.27
CA ASP A 136 5.90 -4.64 -6.05
C ASP A 136 6.82 -5.48 -5.12
N SER A 137 7.12 -4.98 -3.92
CA SER A 137 7.89 -5.71 -2.90
C SER A 137 7.14 -6.89 -2.29
N CYS A 138 5.81 -6.89 -2.31
CA CYS A 138 4.98 -7.98 -1.81
C CYS A 138 4.75 -9.09 -2.87
N SER A 139 5.11 -8.88 -4.14
CA SER A 139 4.88 -9.85 -5.20
C SER A 139 5.89 -11.00 -5.16
N THR A 140 5.45 -12.24 -5.41
CA THR A 140 6.33 -13.39 -5.65
C THR A 140 6.89 -13.42 -7.08
N SER A 141 6.28 -12.67 -8.01
CA SER A 141 6.68 -12.68 -9.43
C SER A 141 8.00 -11.95 -9.68
N GLU A 142 8.83 -12.47 -10.58
CA GLU A 142 10.06 -11.80 -11.00
C GLU A 142 9.79 -10.43 -11.62
N HIS A 143 10.64 -9.46 -11.28
CA HIS A 143 10.53 -8.09 -11.76
C HIS A 143 11.18 -7.97 -13.15
N LYS A 144 10.42 -8.26 -14.21
CA LYS A 144 10.89 -8.13 -15.60
C LYS A 144 10.91 -6.66 -16.02
N LEU A 145 12.11 -6.12 -16.23
CA LEU A 145 12.33 -4.77 -16.70
C LEU A 145 12.68 -4.76 -18.18
N GLY A 146 12.07 -3.84 -18.92
CA GLY A 146 12.32 -3.61 -20.33
C GLY A 146 12.30 -2.11 -20.65
N LYS A 147 12.58 -1.78 -21.90
CA LYS A 147 12.57 -0.38 -22.37
C LYS A 147 11.21 0.30 -22.22
N ASP A 148 10.13 -0.49 -22.24
CA ASP A 148 8.75 -0.02 -22.10
C ASP A 148 8.24 -0.08 -20.65
N SER A 149 9.11 -0.39 -19.67
CA SER A 149 8.73 -0.38 -18.27
C SER A 149 8.42 1.05 -17.80
N PRO A 150 7.32 1.26 -17.06
CA PRO A 150 7.00 2.55 -16.46
C PRO A 150 8.15 3.12 -15.62
N SER A 151 8.34 4.45 -15.66
CA SER A 151 9.47 5.12 -14.99
C SER A 151 9.54 4.85 -13.48
N ASN A 152 8.40 4.72 -12.80
CA ASN A 152 8.33 4.36 -11.39
C ASN A 152 8.89 2.95 -11.10
N LYS A 153 8.67 1.98 -11.99
CA LYS A 153 9.27 0.64 -11.86
C LYS A 153 10.78 0.68 -12.04
N LEU A 154 11.27 1.46 -13.00
CA LEU A 154 12.70 1.65 -13.22
C LEU A 154 13.38 2.37 -12.05
N LEU A 155 12.67 3.28 -11.38
CA LEU A 155 13.21 4.12 -10.31
C LEU A 155 13.64 3.34 -9.07
N TYR A 156 12.89 2.30 -8.70
CA TYR A 156 13.15 1.43 -7.54
C TYR A 156 13.58 0.00 -7.90
N ALA A 157 13.80 -0.27 -9.18
CA ALA A 157 14.18 -1.58 -9.72
C ALA A 157 15.29 -2.30 -8.93
N LYS A 158 16.31 -1.56 -8.49
CA LYS A 158 17.47 -2.10 -7.76
C LYS A 158 17.16 -2.39 -6.29
N ASP A 159 16.16 -1.74 -5.71
CA ASP A 159 15.80 -1.83 -4.29
C ASP A 159 14.76 -2.93 -4.05
N ILE A 160 13.88 -3.20 -5.04
CA ILE A 160 12.82 -4.21 -4.96
C ILE A 160 13.32 -5.59 -4.48
N PRO A 161 14.43 -6.17 -4.99
CA PRO A 161 14.90 -7.47 -4.50
C PRO A 161 15.21 -7.47 -2.99
N ASN A 162 15.77 -6.37 -2.48
CA ASN A 162 16.04 -6.24 -1.05
C ASN A 162 14.74 -6.14 -0.25
N TYR A 163 13.76 -5.34 -0.70
CA TYR A 163 12.46 -5.24 -0.04
C TYR A 163 11.69 -6.58 -0.05
N LYS A 164 11.73 -7.35 -1.15
CA LYS A 164 11.17 -8.70 -1.20
C LYS A 164 11.77 -9.60 -0.12
N SER A 165 13.09 -9.55 0.08
CA SER A 165 13.75 -10.32 1.14
C SER A 165 13.29 -9.93 2.55
N TRP A 166 12.89 -8.66 2.76
CA TRP A 166 12.32 -8.20 4.03
C TRP A 166 10.92 -8.78 4.23
N VAL A 167 10.08 -8.79 3.19
CA VAL A 167 8.73 -9.37 3.24
C VAL A 167 8.78 -10.88 3.51
N GLU A 168 9.63 -11.61 2.78
CA GLU A 168 9.83 -13.05 2.97
C GLU A 168 10.28 -13.37 4.40
N ARG A 169 11.27 -12.62 4.92
CA ARG A 169 11.75 -12.76 6.29
C ARG A 169 10.65 -12.44 7.30
N TYR A 170 9.90 -11.36 7.09
CA TYR A 170 8.79 -10.95 7.95
C TYR A 170 7.74 -12.07 8.09
N TYR A 171 7.30 -12.66 6.98
CA TYR A 171 6.34 -13.78 7.03
C TYR A 171 6.92 -15.03 7.67
N ALA A 172 8.19 -15.36 7.39
CA ALA A 172 8.86 -16.51 7.99
C ALA A 172 9.05 -16.35 9.51
N ASP A 173 9.39 -15.15 9.98
CA ASP A 173 9.61 -14.88 11.39
C ASP A 173 8.30 -14.87 12.17
N ILE A 174 7.21 -14.32 11.61
CA ILE A 174 5.86 -14.41 12.20
C ILE A 174 5.41 -15.86 12.35
N ALA A 175 5.64 -16.70 11.34
CA ALA A 175 5.27 -18.12 11.38
C ALA A 175 5.99 -18.87 12.52
N LYS A 176 7.23 -18.48 12.85
CA LYS A 176 8.00 -19.07 13.96
C LYS A 176 7.59 -18.55 15.34
N MET A 177 6.84 -17.45 15.42
CA MET A 177 6.37 -16.93 16.70
C MET A 177 5.39 -17.91 17.36
N PRO A 178 5.33 -17.94 18.71
CA PRO A 178 4.32 -18.71 19.42
C PRO A 178 2.91 -18.33 18.97
N ALA A 179 2.05 -19.34 18.81
CA ALA A 179 0.65 -19.12 18.52
C ALA A 179 -0.01 -18.33 19.67
N ILE A 180 -0.94 -17.45 19.32
CA ILE A 180 -1.74 -16.70 20.30
C ILE A 180 -2.95 -17.57 20.68
N SER A 181 -3.20 -17.75 21.97
CA SER A 181 -4.36 -18.50 22.42
C SER A 181 -5.66 -17.75 22.13
N ASP A 182 -6.75 -18.48 21.87
CA ASP A 182 -8.07 -17.87 21.69
C ASP A 182 -8.51 -17.07 22.92
N GLN A 183 -8.08 -17.47 24.12
CA GLN A 183 -8.34 -16.74 25.36
C GLN A 183 -7.65 -15.37 25.34
N ASP A 184 -6.36 -15.31 24.99
CA ASP A 184 -5.62 -14.05 24.93
C ASP A 184 -6.16 -13.13 23.83
N MET A 185 -6.48 -13.69 22.66
CA MET A 185 -7.05 -12.92 21.56
C MET A 185 -8.45 -12.39 21.92
N SER A 186 -9.28 -13.20 22.59
CA SER A 186 -10.60 -12.77 23.08
C SER A 186 -10.49 -11.67 24.12
N ALA A 187 -9.54 -11.76 25.05
CA ALA A 187 -9.28 -10.73 26.04
C ALA A 187 -8.84 -9.42 25.38
N TYR A 188 -7.94 -9.49 24.40
CA TYR A 188 -7.50 -8.35 23.61
C TYR A 188 -8.69 -7.69 22.87
N LEU A 189 -9.52 -8.46 22.18
CA LEU A 189 -10.68 -7.95 21.45
C LEU A 189 -11.75 -7.35 22.38
N ALA A 190 -11.96 -7.93 23.57
CA ALA A 190 -12.86 -7.37 24.57
C ALA A 190 -12.38 -6.01 25.07
N GLU A 191 -11.07 -5.87 25.30
CA GLU A 191 -10.48 -4.59 25.72
C GLU A 191 -10.57 -3.53 24.61
N GLN A 192 -10.27 -3.88 23.35
CA GLN A 192 -10.49 -2.95 22.23
C GLN A 192 -11.96 -2.54 22.11
N SER A 193 -12.90 -3.48 22.24
CA SER A 193 -14.34 -3.18 22.21
C SER A 193 -14.74 -2.20 23.32
N ARG A 194 -14.18 -2.37 24.52
CA ARG A 194 -14.41 -1.48 25.67
C ARG A 194 -13.85 -0.07 25.43
N LEU A 195 -12.64 0.04 24.89
CA LEU A 195 -11.99 1.33 24.62
C LEU A 195 -12.72 2.18 23.58
N HIS A 196 -13.39 1.53 22.63
CA HIS A 196 -14.05 2.20 21.49
C HIS A 196 -15.59 2.22 21.57
N LEU A 197 -16.19 1.73 22.67
CA LEU A 197 -17.63 1.51 22.82
C LEU A 197 -18.50 2.75 22.51
N SER A 198 -18.04 3.94 22.88
CA SER A 198 -18.79 5.19 22.74
C SER A 198 -18.32 6.08 21.59
N GLN A 199 -17.43 5.58 20.72
CA GLN A 199 -16.86 6.38 19.63
C GLN A 199 -17.75 6.44 18.38
N PHE A 200 -18.66 5.48 18.22
CA PHE A 200 -19.50 5.34 17.02
C PHE A 200 -20.99 5.22 17.37
N ASN A 201 -21.86 5.75 16.51
CA ASN A 201 -23.30 5.62 16.67
C ASN A 201 -23.83 4.36 15.98
N SER A 202 -24.04 3.31 16.77
CA SER A 202 -24.55 2.03 16.27
C SER A 202 -25.96 2.13 15.66
N MET A 203 -26.82 3.02 16.14
CA MET A 203 -28.17 3.18 15.60
C MET A 203 -28.14 3.73 14.17
N SER A 204 -27.25 4.68 13.89
CA SER A 204 -27.05 5.19 12.53
C SER A 204 -26.53 4.10 11.60
N ALA A 205 -25.55 3.30 12.04
CA ALA A 205 -25.04 2.17 11.24
C ALA A 205 -26.14 1.12 10.96
N LEU A 206 -26.95 0.78 11.98
CA LEU A 206 -28.08 -0.16 11.83
C LEU A 206 -29.14 0.35 10.85
N HIS A 207 -29.45 1.65 10.88
CA HIS A 207 -30.40 2.25 9.94
C HIS A 207 -29.92 2.09 8.49
N GLU A 208 -28.64 2.37 8.21
CA GLU A 208 -28.06 2.18 6.89
C GLU A 208 -28.06 0.69 6.47
N ILE A 209 -27.70 -0.23 7.37
CA ILE A 209 -27.71 -1.67 7.09
C ILE A 209 -29.13 -2.18 6.80
N TYR A 210 -30.14 -1.69 7.53
CA TYR A 210 -31.53 -2.11 7.36
C TYR A 210 -32.08 -1.80 5.95
N SER A 211 -31.56 -0.77 5.29
CA SER A 211 -31.90 -0.46 3.90
C SER A 211 -31.57 -1.62 2.95
N TYR A 212 -30.44 -2.32 3.18
CA TYR A 212 -30.03 -3.49 2.40
C TYR A 212 -30.89 -4.70 2.71
N ILE A 213 -31.23 -4.94 3.99
CA ILE A 213 -32.13 -6.04 4.38
C ILE A 213 -33.49 -5.89 3.69
N THR A 214 -34.02 -4.67 3.66
CA THR A 214 -35.31 -4.41 3.01
C THR A 214 -35.23 -4.61 1.50
N LYS A 215 -34.12 -4.17 0.87
CA LYS A 215 -33.90 -4.27 -0.57
C LYS A 215 -33.76 -5.72 -1.04
N TYR A 216 -33.12 -6.57 -0.26
CA TYR A 216 -32.82 -7.97 -0.59
C TYR A 216 -33.60 -8.95 0.30
N LYS A 217 -34.82 -8.56 0.69
CA LYS A 217 -35.64 -9.30 1.66
C LYS A 217 -36.01 -10.69 1.16
N ASP A 218 -36.16 -10.87 -0.15
CA ASP A 218 -36.59 -12.15 -0.70
C ASP A 218 -35.42 -13.14 -0.84
N GLU A 219 -34.18 -12.65 -0.89
CA GLU A 219 -32.97 -13.46 -0.97
C GLU A 219 -32.37 -13.84 0.40
N VAL A 220 -32.62 -13.03 1.44
CA VAL A 220 -32.11 -13.21 2.83
C VAL A 220 -33.11 -13.98 3.67
#